data_AF-A0A9D8UV82-F1
#
_entry.id   AF-A0A9D8UV82-F1
#
_cell.length_a   1.000
_cell.length_b   1.000
_cell.length_c   1.000
_cell.angle_alpha   90.00
_cell.angle_beta   90.00
_cell.angle_gamma   90.00
#
_symmetry.space_group_name_H-M   'P 1'
#
loop_
_entity.id
_entity.type
_entity.pdbx_description
1 polymer ?
#
loop_
_entity_poly.entity_id
_entity_poly.type
_entity_poly.pdbx_seq_one_letter_code
_entity_poly.pdbx_strand_id
1 'polypeptide(L)' 'MHSKLRKAGIVLIVLAVLSRIAEAVFYGDVGPDGVLQESFFLPLTFILLALGLVALAASVVARGGDG' A
#
# COMPACT_ATOMS: atom_id res chain seq x y z
N MET A 1 -20.52 9.15 -4.13
CA MET A 1 -19.26 9.19 -3.32
C MET A 1 -18.17 8.22 -3.81
N HIS A 2 -18.42 7.37 -4.81
CA HIS A 2 -17.55 6.27 -5.26
C HIS A 2 -16.22 6.70 -5.90
N SER A 3 -16.20 7.80 -6.66
CA SER A 3 -14.97 8.26 -7.32
C SER A 3 -13.90 8.73 -6.32
N LYS A 4 -14.31 9.28 -5.17
CA LYS A 4 -13.39 9.73 -4.12
C LYS A 4 -12.72 8.55 -3.42
N LEU A 5 -13.48 7.51 -3.08
CA LEU A 5 -12.96 6.30 -2.44
C LEU A 5 -11.99 5.54 -3.36
N ARG A 6 -12.35 5.41 -4.65
CA ARG A 6 -11.45 4.80 -5.65
C ARG A 6 -10.15 5.58 -5.82
N LYS A 7 -10.21 6.92 -5.91
CA LYS A 7 -9.02 7.77 -5.97
C LYS A 7 -8.16 7.63 -4.71
N ALA A 8 -8.77 7.62 -3.52
CA ALA A 8 -8.05 7.40 -2.27
C ALA A 8 -7.33 6.05 -2.24
N GLY A 9 -8.01 4.97 -2.68
CA GLY A 9 -7.39 3.64 -2.79
C GLY A 9 -6.18 3.62 -3.73
N ILE A 10 -6.29 4.26 -4.90
CA ILE A 10 -5.16 4.38 -5.86
C ILE A 10 -4.00 5.16 -5.23
N VAL A 11 -4.27 6.28 -4.58
CA VAL A 11 -3.22 7.09 -3.92
C VAL A 11 -2.51 6.29 -2.83
N LEU A 12 -3.26 5.53 -2.01
CA LEU A 12 -2.68 4.66 -0.98
C LEU A 12 -1.77 3.59 -1.56
N ILE A 13 -2.17 2.96 -2.68
CA ILE A 13 -1.33 1.98 -3.38
C ILE A 13 -0.06 2.64 -3.93
N VAL A 14 -0.17 3.82 -4.53
CA VAL A 14 0.99 4.58 -5.03
C VAL A 14 1.95 4.88 -3.88
N LEU A 15 1.45 5.34 -2.73
CA LEU A 15 2.28 5.59 -1.54
C LEU A 15 2.92 4.31 -1.00
N ALA A 16 2.23 3.17 -1.06
CA ALA A 16 2.81 1.88 -0.68
C ALA A 16 3.98 1.50 -1.60
N VAL A 17 3.82 1.65 -2.92
CA VAL A 17 4.88 1.40 -3.90
C VAL A 17 6.08 2.32 -3.66
N LEU A 18 5.84 3.62 -3.45
CA LEU A 18 6.90 4.58 -3.12
C LEU A 18 7.61 4.22 -1.82
N SER A 19 6.88 3.73 -0.81
CA SER A 19 7.47 3.27 0.45
C SER A 19 8.36 2.04 0.23
N ARG A 20 7.94 1.09 -0.62
CA ARG A 20 8.76 -0.07 -0.98
C ARG A 20 10.02 0.34 -1.76
N ILE A 21 9.91 1.34 -2.64
CA ILE A 21 11.08 1.87 -3.35
C ILE A 21 12.04 2.56 -2.37
N ALA A 22 11.52 3.39 -1.45
CA ALA A 22 12.31 4.03 -0.42
C ALA A 22 13.03 2.98 0.46
N GLU A 23 12.34 1.91 0.83
CA GLU A 23 12.93 0.78 1.54
C GLU A 23 14.16 0.23 0.80
N ALA A 24 14.01 -0.08 -0.49
CA ALA A 24 15.10 -0.64 -1.28
C ALA A 24 16.29 0.34 -1.43
N VAL A 25 16.01 1.65 -1.48
CA VAL A 25 17.02 2.69 -1.66
C VAL A 25 17.78 2.98 -0.36
N PHE A 26 17.08 3.04 0.79
CA PHE A 26 17.66 3.46 2.06
C PHE A 26 18.12 2.30 2.95
N TYR A 27 17.40 1.18 2.94
CA TYR A 27 17.67 0.02 3.79
C TYR A 27 18.22 -1.18 3.00
N GLY A 28 18.00 -1.20 1.69
CA GLY A 28 18.42 -2.31 0.84
C GLY A 28 17.48 -3.51 0.95
N ASP A 29 18.02 -4.71 0.85
CA ASP A 29 17.30 -5.97 1.03
C ASP A 29 17.94 -6.74 2.21
N VAL A 30 17.49 -7.97 2.45
CA VAL A 30 18.06 -8.85 3.48
C VAL A 30 19.59 -8.89 3.38
N GLY A 31 20.25 -8.50 4.47
CA GLY A 31 21.71 -8.46 4.55
C GLY A 31 22.35 -9.84 4.41
N PRO A 32 23.68 -9.90 4.20
CA PRO A 32 24.42 -11.18 4.13
C PRO A 32 24.39 -11.99 5.44
N ASP A 33 24.00 -11.38 6.55
CA ASP A 33 23.71 -12.00 7.83
C ASP A 33 22.30 -12.62 7.92
N GLY A 34 21.49 -12.49 6.86
CA GLY A 34 20.11 -12.97 6.81
C GLY A 34 19.13 -12.14 7.63
N VAL A 35 19.56 -10.99 8.16
CA VAL A 35 18.73 -10.14 9.00
C VAL A 35 18.18 -8.99 8.15
N LEU A 36 16.87 -8.83 8.21
CA LEU A 36 16.20 -7.66 7.65
C LEU A 36 16.45 -6.47 8.59
N GLN A 37 17.06 -5.41 8.08
CA GLN A 37 17.26 -4.21 8.90
C GLN A 37 15.92 -3.63 9.35
N GLU A 38 15.90 -3.12 10.58
CA GLU A 38 14.70 -2.52 11.15
C GLU A 38 14.36 -1.24 10.37
N SER A 39 13.28 -1.29 9.60
CA SER A 39 12.86 -0.20 8.74
C SER A 39 11.43 0.22 9.01
N PHE A 40 11.19 1.53 8.91
CA PHE A 40 9.85 2.08 9.05
C PHE A 40 9.02 1.92 7.76
N PHE A 41 9.68 1.84 6.60
CA PHE A 41 8.97 1.81 5.31
C PHE A 41 8.36 0.45 4.98
N LEU A 42 8.92 -0.67 5.46
CA LEU A 42 8.29 -1.99 5.30
C LEU A 42 6.92 -2.09 5.98
N PRO A 43 6.78 -1.83 7.29
CA PRO A 43 5.48 -1.82 7.95
C PRO A 43 4.51 -0.84 7.29
N LEU A 44 4.98 0.35 6.92
CA LEU A 44 4.16 1.37 6.27
C LEU A 44 3.65 0.90 4.89
N THR A 45 4.50 0.22 4.11
CA THR A 45 4.13 -0.36 2.81
C THR A 45 2.96 -1.32 2.97
N PHE A 46 3.00 -2.23 3.95
CA PHE A 46 1.92 -3.19 4.18
C PHE A 46 0.62 -2.53 4.61
N ILE A 47 0.68 -1.56 5.54
CA ILE A 47 -0.50 -0.85 6.03
C ILE A 47 -1.16 -0.06 4.88
N LEU A 48 -0.37 0.71 4.12
CA LEU A 48 -0.86 1.50 3.00
C LEU A 48 -1.44 0.62 1.90
N LEU A 49 -0.78 -0.50 1.58
CA LEU A 49 -1.25 -1.44 0.57
C LEU A 49 -2.57 -2.10 1.01
N ALA A 50 -2.65 -2.56 2.26
CA ALA A 50 -3.86 -3.16 2.80
C ALA A 50 -5.04 -2.17 2.78
N LEU A 51 -4.83 -0.94 3.25
CA LEU A 51 -5.86 0.11 3.21
C LEU A 51 -6.27 0.46 1.77
N GLY A 52 -5.31 0.56 0.86
CA GLY A 52 -5.57 0.84 -0.55
C GLY A 52 -6.41 -0.25 -1.23
N LEU A 53 -6.07 -1.52 -0.98
CA LEU A 53 -6.83 -2.67 -1.48
C LEU A 53 -8.24 -2.73 -0.89
N VAL A 54 -8.39 -2.51 0.43
CA VAL A 54 -9.70 -2.48 1.09
C VAL A 54 -10.56 -1.35 0.53
N ALA A 55 -10.00 -0.16 0.33
CA ALA A 55 -10.71 0.97 -0.27
C ALA A 55 -11.15 0.69 -1.72
N LEU A 56 -10.32 0.02 -2.51
CA LEU A 56 -10.69 -0.41 -3.86
C LEU A 56 -11.78 -1.48 -3.85
N ALA A 57 -11.65 -2.51 -3.01
CA ALA A 57 -12.65 -3.57 -2.86
C ALA A 57 -14.00 -2.98 -2.43
N ALA A 58 -14.01 -2.12 -1.41
CA ALA A 58 -15.21 -1.41 -0.96
C ALA A 58 -15.82 -0.55 -2.08
N SER A 59 -14.98 0.11 -2.90
CA SER A 59 -15.47 0.87 -4.05
C SER A 59 -16.13 0.00 -5.12
N VAL A 60 -15.67 -1.25 -5.32
CA VAL A 60 -16.27 -2.19 -6.27
C VAL A 60 -17.59 -2.73 -5.74
N VAL A 61 -17.61 -3.19 -4.48
CA VAL A 61 -18.82 -3.71 -3.82
C VAL A 61 -19.91 -2.65 -3.79
N ALA A 62 -19.57 -1.42 -3.39
CA ALA A 62 -20.53 -0.32 -3.34
C ALA A 62 -21.10 -0.01 -4.73
N ARG A 63 -20.34 -0.17 -5.81
CA ARG A 63 -20.81 0.07 -7.18
C ARG A 63 -21.69 -1.07 -7.72
N GLY A 64 -21.54 -2.28 -7.19
CA GLY A 64 -22.34 -3.45 -7.59
C GLY A 64 -23.70 -3.55 -6.89
N GLY A 65 -23.91 -2.84 -5.77
CA GLY A 65 -25.18 -2.81 -5.04
C GLY A 65 -26.20 -1.78 -5.55
N ASP A 66 -25.82 -0.93 -6.52
CA ASP A 66 -26.68 0.09 -7.13
C ASP A 66 -27.35 -0.39 -8.44
N GLY A 67 -27.44 -1.71 -8.65
CA GLY A 67 -27.95 -2.36 -9.87
C GLY A 67 -29.31 -3.02 -9.69
#